data_AF-A0A9W7HVV7-F1
#
_entry.id   AF-A0A9W7HVV7-F1
#
_cell.length_a   1.000
_cell.length_b   1.000
_cell.length_c   1.000
_cell.angle_alpha   90.00
_cell.angle_beta   90.00
_cell.angle_gamma   90.00
#
_symmetry.space_group_name_H-M   'P 1'
#
loop_
_entity.id
_entity.type
_entity.pdbx_description
1 polymer ?
#
loop_
_entity_poly.entity_id
_entity_poly.type
_entity_poly.pdbx_seq_one_letter_code
_entity_poly.pdbx_strand_id
1 'polypeptide(L)'
;METVKEDYFEPCCLWKRGKDYDAIHIELDGFKIEDIKVSLKQVEEHKYVISITAEFPRHLQKNIEIPDDYYNLEQIRALFSNGNLNLELPKKGNKLEISMPKLEFKRILQESTEDLKEKIVSAVEYSYSKGNIAAFGFMFGVCAGLFAYKYYTECYGF
;
A
#
# COMPACT_ATOMS: atom_id res chain seq x y z
N MET A 1 26.46 26.75 6.26
CA MET A 1 25.37 25.76 6.22
C MET A 1 24.95 25.64 4.77
N GLU A 2 25.48 24.64 4.07
CA GLU A 2 25.01 24.32 2.72
C GLU A 2 23.62 23.70 2.88
N THR A 3 22.60 24.34 2.33
CA THR A 3 21.28 23.75 2.18
C THR A 3 21.41 22.62 1.15
N VAL A 4 21.48 21.38 1.62
CA VAL A 4 21.32 20.21 0.76
C VAL A 4 19.95 20.38 0.11
N LYS A 5 19.94 20.69 -1.20
CA LYS A 5 18.71 20.70 -1.97
C LYS A 5 18.24 19.26 -2.03
N GLU A 6 17.28 18.91 -1.21
CA GLU A 6 16.57 17.63 -1.35
C GLU A 6 16.07 17.53 -2.79
N ASP A 7 16.44 16.43 -3.46
CA ASP A 7 16.04 16.15 -4.84
C ASP A 7 14.56 15.73 -4.84
N TYR A 8 13.69 16.73 -4.84
CA TYR A 8 12.25 16.59 -4.84
C TYR A 8 11.75 16.23 -6.24
N PHE A 9 11.00 15.14 -6.35
CA PHE A 9 10.39 14.65 -7.58
C PHE A 9 8.89 14.95 -7.59
N GLU A 10 8.45 15.77 -8.57
CA GLU A 10 7.03 16.01 -8.84
C GLU A 10 6.55 15.05 -9.95
N PRO A 11 5.60 14.13 -9.68
CA PRO A 11 5.19 13.14 -10.65
C PRO A 11 4.18 13.69 -11.66
N CYS A 12 4.24 13.20 -12.90
CA CYS A 12 3.21 13.48 -13.90
C CYS A 12 1.88 12.84 -13.48
N CYS A 13 0.80 13.62 -13.53
CA CYS A 13 -0.54 13.16 -13.13
C CYS A 13 -1.55 13.42 -14.26
N LEU A 14 -2.23 12.36 -14.70
CA LEU A 14 -3.21 12.41 -15.78
C LEU A 14 -4.59 12.00 -15.26
N TRP A 15 -5.54 12.92 -15.35
CA TRP A 15 -6.93 12.68 -14.98
C TRP A 15 -7.73 12.13 -16.17
N LYS A 16 -8.50 11.09 -15.91
CA LYS A 16 -9.52 10.57 -16.83
C LYS A 16 -10.87 10.65 -16.13
N ARG A 17 -11.76 11.47 -16.68
CA ARG A 17 -13.13 11.63 -16.14
C ARG A 17 -14.03 10.60 -16.78
N GLY A 18 -14.63 9.74 -15.95
CA GLY A 18 -15.56 8.71 -16.41
C GLY A 18 -16.99 9.00 -15.93
N LYS A 19 -17.94 8.20 -16.41
CA LYS A 19 -19.34 8.32 -15.97
C LYS A 19 -19.51 7.83 -14.54
N ASP A 20 -18.96 6.65 -14.24
CA ASP A 20 -19.19 5.96 -12.97
C ASP A 20 -18.07 6.20 -11.95
N TYR A 21 -16.86 6.44 -12.45
CA TYR A 21 -15.68 6.75 -11.66
C TYR A 21 -14.75 7.67 -12.45
N ASP A 22 -13.92 8.40 -11.72
CA ASP A 22 -12.76 9.07 -12.31
C ASP A 22 -11.50 8.24 -12.02
N ALA A 23 -10.50 8.36 -12.88
CA ALA A 23 -9.22 7.71 -12.69
C ALA A 23 -8.08 8.73 -12.73
N ILE A 24 -7.07 8.52 -11.89
CA ILE A 24 -5.82 9.28 -11.91
C ILE A 24 -4.69 8.30 -12.21
N HIS A 25 -3.99 8.57 -13.29
CA HIS A 25 -2.76 7.87 -13.65
C HIS A 25 -1.57 8.71 -13.22
N ILE A 26 -0.66 8.12 -12.45
CA ILE A 26 0.49 8.82 -11.86
C ILE A 26 1.75 8.04 -12.21
N GLU A 27 2.64 8.70 -12.93
CA GLU A 27 3.92 8.12 -13.37
C GLU A 27 4.94 8.19 -12.23
N LEU A 28 5.40 7.04 -11.78
CA LEU A 28 6.32 6.82 -10.66
C LEU A 28 7.44 5.87 -11.09
N ASP A 29 8.01 6.10 -12.26
CA ASP A 29 9.07 5.27 -12.80
C ASP A 29 10.30 5.24 -11.88
N GLY A 30 10.80 4.03 -11.65
CA GLY A 30 11.93 3.77 -10.76
C GLY A 30 11.55 3.61 -9.28
N PHE A 31 10.31 3.89 -8.88
CA PHE A 31 9.84 3.56 -7.53
C PHE A 31 9.38 2.11 -7.46
N LYS A 32 9.61 1.47 -6.31
CA LYS A 32 9.01 0.18 -5.99
C LYS A 32 7.76 0.37 -5.14
N ILE A 33 6.85 -0.60 -5.19
CA ILE A 33 5.61 -0.57 -4.40
C ILE A 33 5.88 -0.49 -2.88
N GLU A 34 6.98 -1.09 -2.40
CA GLU A 34 7.40 -1.08 -1.00
C GLU A 34 7.83 0.31 -0.49
N ASP A 35 8.28 1.17 -1.40
CA ASP A 35 8.73 2.53 -1.10
C ASP A 35 7.58 3.56 -1.15
N ILE A 36 6.47 3.22 -1.82
CA ILE A 36 5.33 4.10 -2.02
C ILE A 36 4.32 3.92 -0.90
N LYS A 37 3.96 5.04 -0.26
CA LYS A 37 2.87 5.11 0.72
C LYS A 37 1.74 5.93 0.15
N VAL A 38 0.56 5.31 0.06
CA VAL A 38 -0.68 6.00 -0.31
C VAL A 38 -1.61 6.02 0.90
N SER A 39 -2.07 7.21 1.29
CA SER A 39 -2.99 7.37 2.41
C SER A 39 -4.13 8.32 2.05
N LEU A 40 -5.31 8.08 2.63
CA LEU A 40 -6.46 8.97 2.53
C LEU A 40 -6.69 9.59 3.91
N LYS A 41 -6.66 10.93 3.99
CA LYS A 41 -6.83 11.67 5.25
C LYS A 41 -7.91 12.71 5.09
N GLN A 42 -8.71 12.90 6.13
CA GLN A 42 -9.59 14.07 6.23
C GLN A 42 -8.76 15.27 6.71
N VAL A 43 -8.87 16.40 6.02
CA VAL A 43 -8.11 17.62 6.37
C VAL A 43 -9.03 18.71 6.89
N GLU A 44 -10.24 18.81 6.34
CA GLU A 44 -11.28 19.75 6.78
C GLU A 44 -12.65 19.06 6.76
N GLU A 45 -13.69 19.77 7.18
CA GLU A 45 -15.07 19.33 7.02
C GLU A 45 -15.37 19.14 5.53
N HIS A 46 -15.84 17.94 5.14
CA HIS A 46 -16.10 17.54 3.75
C HIS A 46 -14.90 17.55 2.77
N LYS A 47 -13.66 17.66 3.27
CA LYS A 47 -12.47 17.67 2.42
C LYS A 47 -11.49 16.56 2.80
N TYR A 48 -11.19 15.72 1.82
CA TYR A 48 -10.22 14.64 1.93
C TYR A 48 -9.02 14.90 1.04
N VAL A 49 -7.87 14.34 1.42
CA VAL A 49 -6.63 14.37 0.65
C VAL A 49 -6.10 12.95 0.51
N ILE A 50 -5.87 12.54 -0.74
CA ILE A 50 -5.00 11.39 -1.02
C ILE A 50 -3.56 11.90 -1.03
N SER A 51 -2.74 11.36 -0.14
CA SER A 51 -1.32 11.66 -0.03
C SER A 51 -0.51 10.46 -0.51
N ILE A 52 0.36 10.70 -1.48
CA ILE A 52 1.29 9.73 -2.07
C ILE A 52 2.69 10.19 -1.71
N THR A 53 3.42 9.38 -0.95
CA THR A 53 4.78 9.72 -0.53
C THR A 53 5.76 8.59 -0.79
N ALA A 54 7.01 8.95 -1.04
CA ALA A 54 8.13 8.03 -1.08
C ALA A 54 9.43 8.78 -0.74
N GLU A 55 10.37 8.12 -0.07
CA GLU A 55 11.67 8.70 0.30
C GLU A 55 12.81 8.18 -0.61
N PHE A 56 12.56 7.08 -1.33
CA PHE A 56 13.53 6.40 -2.20
C PHE A 56 12.84 5.97 -3.51
N PRO A 57 13.51 6.01 -4.67
CA PRO A 57 14.88 6.49 -4.91
C PRO A 57 15.07 8.01 -4.85
N ARG A 58 13.97 8.76 -4.87
CA ARG A 58 13.94 10.23 -4.73
C ARG A 58 12.79 10.62 -3.82
N HIS A 59 12.87 11.79 -3.20
CA HIS A 59 11.81 12.27 -2.34
C HIS A 59 10.59 12.68 -3.17
N LEU A 60 9.42 12.16 -2.82
CA LEU A 60 8.14 12.39 -3.50
C LEU A 60 7.09 12.73 -2.45
N GLN A 61 6.32 13.80 -2.68
CA GLN A 61 5.15 14.12 -1.88
C GLN A 61 4.03 14.71 -2.75
N LYS A 62 3.12 13.87 -3.23
CA LYS A 62 1.96 14.31 -4.01
C LYS A 62 0.68 14.26 -3.18
N ASN A 63 0.01 15.41 -3.06
CA ASN A 63 -1.30 15.51 -2.44
C ASN A 63 -2.38 15.81 -3.48
N ILE A 64 -3.50 15.11 -3.40
CA ILE A 64 -4.64 15.25 -4.30
C ILE A 64 -5.88 15.48 -3.44
N GLU A 65 -6.47 16.66 -3.58
CA GLU A 65 -7.69 17.02 -2.86
C GLU A 65 -8.92 16.38 -3.50
N ILE A 66 -9.82 15.89 -2.67
CA ILE A 66 -11.03 15.18 -3.06
C ILE A 66 -12.18 15.69 -2.19
N PRO A 67 -13.26 16.20 -2.81
CA PRO A 67 -14.46 16.57 -2.08
C PRO A 67 -15.22 15.32 -1.64
N ASP A 68 -15.68 15.30 -0.39
CA ASP A 68 -16.43 14.18 0.18
C ASP A 68 -17.76 13.95 -0.56
N ASP A 69 -18.50 15.01 -0.88
CA ASP A 69 -19.83 14.95 -1.47
C ASP A 69 -19.91 14.28 -2.87
N TYR A 70 -18.78 14.14 -3.56
CA TYR A 70 -18.75 13.64 -4.94
C TYR A 70 -18.34 12.16 -5.05
N TYR A 71 -17.45 11.66 -4.18
CA TYR A 71 -16.85 10.33 -4.33
C TYR A 71 -17.21 9.37 -3.20
N ASN A 72 -17.28 8.08 -3.52
CA ASN A 72 -17.44 7.01 -2.54
C ASN A 72 -16.08 6.62 -1.95
N LEU A 73 -15.72 7.24 -0.83
CA LEU A 73 -14.41 7.09 -0.17
C LEU A 73 -14.08 5.63 0.21
N GLU A 74 -15.08 4.81 0.54
CA GLU A 74 -14.89 3.41 0.95
C GLU A 74 -14.51 2.49 -0.22
N GLN A 75 -14.81 2.95 -1.44
CA GLN A 75 -14.59 2.22 -2.68
C GLN A 75 -13.43 2.77 -3.51
N ILE A 76 -12.74 3.82 -3.04
CA ILE A 76 -11.49 4.26 -3.67
C ILE A 76 -10.51 3.09 -3.71
N ARG A 77 -9.80 2.95 -4.82
CA ARG A 77 -8.78 1.91 -5.02
C ARG A 77 -7.51 2.52 -5.57
N ALA A 78 -6.41 1.86 -5.23
CA ALA A 78 -5.10 2.14 -5.79
C ALA A 78 -4.55 0.85 -6.39
N LEU A 79 -3.80 0.95 -7.48
CA LEU A 79 -3.01 -0.16 -8.02
C LEU A 79 -1.69 0.39 -8.51
N PHE A 80 -0.62 -0.23 -8.05
CA PHE A 80 0.71 0.05 -8.55
C PHE A 80 1.17 -1.07 -9.47
N SER A 81 1.54 -0.74 -10.70
CA SER A 81 2.02 -1.70 -11.69
C SER A 81 2.92 -1.00 -12.71
N ASN A 82 4.04 -1.62 -13.07
CA ASN A 82 4.95 -1.14 -14.13
C ASN A 82 5.32 0.35 -13.98
N GLY A 83 5.75 0.77 -12.78
CA GLY A 83 6.13 2.16 -12.53
C GLY A 83 4.95 3.15 -12.47
N ASN A 84 3.71 2.68 -12.50
CA ASN A 84 2.53 3.54 -12.56
C ASN A 84 1.58 3.28 -11.39
N LEU A 85 1.16 4.35 -10.72
CA LEU A 85 0.09 4.32 -9.74
C LEU A 85 -1.23 4.77 -10.38
N ASN A 86 -2.21 3.86 -10.39
CA ASN A 86 -3.56 4.13 -10.84
C ASN A 86 -4.47 4.27 -9.62
N LEU A 87 -5.14 5.42 -9.49
CA LEU A 87 -6.18 5.65 -8.50
C LEU A 87 -7.55 5.61 -9.18
N GLU A 88 -8.47 4.81 -8.67
CA GLU A 88 -9.86 4.81 -9.08
C GLU A 88 -10.73 5.48 -8.02
N LEU A 89 -11.52 6.45 -8.47
CA LEU A 89 -12.32 7.36 -7.66
C LEU A 89 -13.80 7.18 -8.04
N PRO A 90 -14.50 6.19 -7.47
CA PRO A 90 -15.91 6.00 -7.72
C PRO A 90 -16.76 7.18 -7.28
N LYS A 91 -17.73 7.57 -8.11
CA LYS A 91 -18.68 8.65 -7.79
C LYS A 91 -19.78 8.12 -6.87
N LYS A 92 -20.29 8.95 -5.96
CA LYS A 92 -21.43 8.58 -5.12
C LYS A 92 -22.63 8.19 -6.00
N GLY A 93 -23.37 7.17 -5.57
CA GLY A 93 -24.52 6.62 -6.31
C GLY A 93 -24.18 5.56 -7.35
N ASN A 94 -22.91 5.40 -7.71
CA ASN A 94 -22.46 4.35 -8.64
C ASN A 94 -21.66 3.28 -7.87
N LYS A 95 -21.93 2.01 -8.17
CA LYS A 95 -21.18 0.87 -7.61
C LYS A 95 -20.18 0.44 -8.67
N LEU A 96 -18.89 0.39 -8.34
CA LEU A 96 -17.88 -0.16 -9.25
C LEU A 96 -18.12 -1.65 -9.45
N GLU A 97 -18.36 -2.05 -10.71
CA GLU A 97 -18.10 -3.42 -11.13
C GLU A 97 -16.58 -3.66 -11.07
N ILE A 98 -16.21 -4.75 -10.41
CA ILE A 98 -14.86 -4.96 -9.88
C ILE A 98 -13.92 -5.32 -11.02
N SER A 99 -12.97 -4.43 -11.36
CA SER A 99 -11.82 -4.75 -12.23
C SER A 99 -10.50 -4.79 -11.44
N MET A 100 -10.36 -3.96 -10.39
CA MET A 100 -9.10 -3.79 -9.64
C MET A 100 -9.19 -4.27 -8.18
N PRO A 101 -8.14 -4.91 -7.63
CA PRO A 101 -8.11 -5.29 -6.21
C PRO A 101 -8.14 -4.05 -5.32
N LYS A 102 -8.86 -4.13 -4.20
CA LYS A 102 -8.82 -3.10 -3.16
C LYS A 102 -7.46 -3.18 -2.49
N LEU A 103 -6.53 -2.28 -2.85
CA LEU A 103 -5.39 -2.06 -1.96
C LEU A 103 -5.97 -1.53 -0.66
N GLU A 104 -5.75 -2.25 0.43
CA GLU A 104 -6.08 -1.76 1.75
C GLU A 104 -5.24 -0.52 1.97
N PHE A 105 -5.87 0.66 1.83
CA PHE A 105 -5.41 1.84 2.54
C PHE A 105 -5.31 1.39 3.98
N LYS A 106 -4.10 1.11 4.47
CA LYS A 106 -3.87 1.04 5.90
C LYS A 106 -4.33 2.42 6.39
N ARG A 107 -5.56 2.48 6.91
CA ARG A 107 -5.96 3.52 7.84
C ARG A 107 -4.90 3.43 8.91
N ILE A 108 -3.88 4.29 8.81
CA ILE A 108 -2.99 4.55 9.94
C ILE A 108 -3.89 5.31 10.90
N LEU A 109 -4.74 4.55 11.59
CA LEU A 109 -5.36 4.92 12.84
C LEU A 109 -4.17 5.10 13.77
N GLN A 110 -3.81 6.35 13.94
CA GLN A 110 -2.68 6.85 14.70
C GLN A 110 -2.90 6.65 16.22
N GLU A 111 -3.46 5.51 16.63
CA GLU A 111 -3.93 5.32 18.02
C GLU A 111 -3.83 3.89 18.60
N SER A 112 -3.31 2.87 17.90
CA SER A 112 -3.24 1.50 18.52
C SER A 112 -1.97 0.68 18.28
N THR A 113 -0.91 1.27 17.73
CA THR A 113 0.32 0.52 17.37
C THR A 113 1.21 0.10 18.55
N GLU A 114 0.89 0.51 19.78
CA GLU A 114 1.60 0.05 20.99
C GLU A 114 0.87 -1.15 21.64
N ASP A 115 -0.47 -1.18 21.67
CA ASP A 115 -1.24 -2.23 22.34
C ASP A 115 -1.25 -3.57 21.57
N LEU A 116 -1.07 -3.53 20.25
CA LEU A 116 -1.07 -4.74 19.42
C LEU A 116 0.29 -5.45 19.37
N LYS A 117 1.39 -4.73 19.62
CA LYS A 117 2.73 -5.33 19.68
C LYS A 117 2.89 -6.19 20.93
N GLU A 118 2.42 -5.72 22.07
CA GLU A 118 2.40 -6.46 23.34
C GLU A 118 1.60 -7.76 23.25
N LYS A 119 0.44 -7.76 22.56
CA LYS A 119 -0.37 -8.97 22.34
C LYS A 119 0.28 -10.00 21.42
N ILE A 120 1.01 -9.57 20.40
CA ILE A 120 1.68 -10.49 19.47
C ILE A 120 2.92 -11.10 20.12
N VAL A 121 3.67 -10.34 20.91
CA VAL A 121 4.85 -10.84 21.63
C VAL A 121 4.44 -11.87 22.70
N SER A 122 3.34 -11.64 23.44
CA SER A 122 2.88 -12.60 24.47
C SER A 122 2.30 -13.90 23.89
N ALA A 123 1.64 -13.85 22.72
CA ALA A 123 1.11 -15.04 22.06
C ALA A 123 2.22 -15.96 21.51
N VAL A 124 3.35 -15.37 21.10
CA VAL A 124 4.53 -16.13 20.66
C VAL A 124 5.23 -16.81 21.84
N GLU A 125 5.34 -16.14 22.99
CA GLU A 125 5.94 -16.73 24.20
C GLU A 125 5.08 -17.83 24.84
N TYR A 126 3.76 -17.75 24.76
CA TYR A 126 2.86 -18.81 25.25
C TYR A 126 3.06 -20.14 24.48
N SER A 127 3.46 -20.07 23.21
CA SER A 127 3.67 -21.26 22.38
C SER A 127 5.00 -21.99 22.65
N TYR A 128 5.96 -21.34 23.32
CA TYR A 128 7.27 -21.93 23.63
C TYR A 128 7.34 -22.66 24.97
N SER A 129 6.35 -22.50 25.87
CA SER A 129 6.38 -23.14 27.20
C SER A 129 5.44 -24.33 27.39
N LYS A 130 4.58 -24.65 26.40
CA LYS A 130 3.63 -25.75 26.50
C LYS A 130 3.83 -26.75 25.37
N GLY A 131 4.77 -27.66 25.58
CA GLY A 131 5.07 -28.76 24.66
C GLY A 131 3.82 -29.56 24.32
N ASN A 132 3.45 -29.53 23.04
CA ASN A 132 2.50 -30.48 22.47
C ASN A 132 2.99 -30.89 21.07
N ILE A 133 3.20 -32.19 20.90
CA ILE A 133 4.07 -32.83 19.88
C ILE A 133 3.46 -32.84 18.46
N ALA A 134 2.34 -32.16 18.23
CA ALA A 134 1.66 -32.17 16.92
C ALA A 134 2.23 -31.17 15.89
N ALA A 135 3.14 -30.26 16.28
CA ALA A 135 3.68 -29.22 15.40
C ALA A 135 4.89 -29.64 14.56
N PHE A 136 5.44 -30.84 14.76
CA PHE A 136 6.62 -31.30 14.01
C PHE A 136 6.36 -31.57 12.52
N GLY A 137 5.10 -31.77 12.11
CA GLY A 137 4.74 -31.98 10.71
C GLY A 137 4.78 -30.70 9.85
N PHE A 138 4.65 -29.52 10.45
CA PHE A 138 4.57 -28.26 9.70
C PHE A 138 5.95 -27.63 9.41
N MET A 139 6.97 -27.97 10.21
CA MET A 139 8.34 -27.44 10.04
C MET A 139 9.11 -28.03 8.86
N PHE A 140 8.78 -29.23 8.39
CA PHE A 140 9.46 -29.81 7.22
C PHE A 140 8.92 -29.29 5.87
N GLY A 141 7.67 -28.80 5.82
CA GLY A 141 7.07 -28.29 4.58
C GLY A 141 7.61 -26.92 4.15
N VAL A 142 7.86 -26.03 5.12
CA VAL A 142 8.30 -24.65 4.83
C VAL A 142 9.78 -24.60 4.42
N CYS A 143 10.62 -25.49 4.96
CA CYS A 143 12.04 -25.55 4.60
C CYS A 143 12.27 -26.09 3.17
N ALA A 144 11.45 -27.03 2.69
CA ALA A 144 11.59 -27.57 1.33
C ALA A 144 11.26 -26.53 0.24
N GLY A 145 10.27 -25.66 0.48
CA GLY A 145 9.89 -24.61 -0.47
C GLY A 145 10.96 -23.52 -0.66
N LEU A 146 11.64 -23.13 0.42
CA LEU A 146 12.70 -22.12 0.37
C LEU A 146 13.95 -22.62 -0.36
N PHE A 147 14.28 -23.91 -0.25
CA PHE A 147 15.40 -24.50 -1.00
C PHE A 147 15.09 -24.64 -2.50
N ALA A 148 13.87 -25.01 -2.88
CA ALA A 148 13.47 -25.12 -4.28
C ALA A 148 13.46 -23.75 -4.99
N TYR A 149 13.01 -22.68 -4.30
CA TYR A 149 13.02 -21.32 -4.84
C TYR A 149 14.44 -20.80 -5.08
N LYS A 150 15.38 -21.07 -4.16
CA LYS A 150 16.79 -20.71 -4.31
C LYS A 150 17.46 -21.43 -5.50
N TYR A 151 17.16 -22.71 -5.70
CA TYR A 151 17.72 -23.49 -6.82
C TYR A 151 17.16 -23.02 -8.18
N TYR A 152 15.88 -22.65 -8.22
CA TYR A 152 15.24 -22.14 -9.45
C TYR A 152 15.83 -20.79 -9.91
N THR A 153 16.14 -19.90 -8.95
CA THR A 153 16.78 -18.61 -9.25
C THR A 153 18.24 -18.73 -9.70
N GLU A 154 18.96 -19.79 -9.29
CA GLU A 154 20.35 -20.02 -9.72
C GLU A 154 20.44 -20.68 -11.11
N CYS A 155 19.48 -21.52 -11.51
CA CYS A 155 19.53 -22.23 -12.79
C CYS A 155 18.90 -21.48 -13.98
N TYR A 156 17.93 -20.60 -13.74
CA TYR A 156 17.13 -19.95 -14.80
C TYR A 156 17.09 -18.43 -14.67
N GLY A 157 18.16 -17.83 -14.14
CA GLY A 157 18.28 -16.39 -13.91
C GLY A 157 17.88 -15.51 -15.10
N PHE A 158 17.20 -14.40 -14.78
CA PHE A 158 17.08 -13.22 -15.64
C PHE A 158 18.30 -12.32 -15.45
#